data_AF-A0A437AP16-F1
#
_entry.id   AF-A0A437AP16-F1
#
_cell.length_a   1.000
_cell.length_b   1.000
_cell.length_c   1.000
_cell.angle_alpha   90.00
_cell.angle_beta   90.00
_cell.angle_gamma   90.00
#
_symmetry.space_group_name_H-M   'P 1'
#
loop_
_entity.id
_entity.type
_entity.pdbx_description
1 polymer ?
#
loop_
_entity_poly.entity_id
_entity_poly.type
_entity_poly.pdbx_seq_one_letter_code
_entity_poly.pdbx_strand_id
1 'polypeptide(L)'
;MYFTKINEEEKENYISIKVDNKMFYKLKLKNNLKEKKKKRYSDQFKDKSFDKKDILRKLKIIKSFKENNSDLEFLIEKWTKCIGECIFCLSREYFLPANQIFKAFSLKKHGFNYDDFCNNSEIEEENCFSENE
;
A
#
# COMPACT_ATOMS: atom_id res chain seq x y z
N MET A 1 -13.17 10.29 43.02
CA MET A 1 -12.43 9.73 44.17
C MET A 1 -13.47 9.29 45.19
N TYR A 2 -13.32 8.11 45.79
CA TYR A 2 -14.24 7.57 46.78
C TYR A 2 -13.57 7.56 48.16
N PHE A 3 -14.32 7.92 49.20
CA PHE A 3 -13.88 7.98 50.59
C PHE A 3 -14.53 6.86 51.41
N THR A 4 -13.83 6.33 52.41
CA THR A 4 -14.34 5.27 53.31
C THR A 4 -14.81 5.81 54.66
N LYS A 5 -14.41 7.02 55.02
CA LYS A 5 -14.86 7.76 56.21
C LYS A 5 -15.28 9.16 55.79
N ILE A 6 -16.41 9.61 56.32
CA ILE A 6 -16.96 10.97 56.17
C ILE A 6 -17.54 11.42 57.50
N ASN A 7 -17.63 12.73 57.72
CA ASN A 7 -18.34 13.29 58.87
C ASN A 7 -19.84 13.01 58.73
N GLU A 8 -20.50 12.58 59.82
CA GLU A 8 -21.92 12.21 59.79
C GLU A 8 -22.83 13.41 59.48
N GLU A 9 -22.43 14.61 59.91
CA GLU A 9 -23.13 15.87 59.65
C GLU A 9 -23.18 16.24 58.16
N GLU A 10 -22.20 15.78 57.36
CA GLU A 10 -22.10 16.09 55.94
C GLU A 10 -22.65 14.99 55.03
N LYS A 11 -23.24 13.93 55.59
CA LYS A 11 -23.65 12.73 54.86
C LYS A 11 -24.58 13.01 53.67
N GLU A 12 -25.40 14.06 53.76
CA GLU A 12 -26.31 14.50 52.69
C GLU A 12 -25.58 14.94 51.42
N ASN A 13 -24.33 15.43 51.54
CA ASN A 13 -23.51 15.88 50.43
C ASN A 13 -22.86 14.73 49.65
N TYR A 14 -22.99 13.49 50.09
CA TYR A 14 -22.32 12.32 49.49
C TYR A 14 -23.31 11.31 48.90
N ILE A 15 -22.88 10.62 47.84
CA ILE A 15 -23.52 9.42 47.29
C ILE A 15 -22.83 8.22 47.93
N SER A 16 -23.60 7.30 48.53
CA SER A 16 -23.08 6.09 49.13
C SER A 16 -23.19 4.89 48.18
N ILE A 17 -22.16 4.05 48.17
CA ILE A 17 -22.12 2.77 47.45
C ILE A 17 -21.62 1.71 48.42
N LYS A 18 -22.31 0.57 48.49
CA LYS A 18 -21.89 -0.58 49.30
C LYS A 18 -21.22 -1.62 48.40
N VAL A 19 -19.98 -1.99 48.71
CA VAL A 19 -19.23 -3.06 48.04
C VAL A 19 -18.57 -3.92 49.11
N ASP A 20 -18.82 -5.23 49.10
CA ASP A 20 -18.23 -6.20 50.04
C ASP A 20 -18.32 -5.75 51.52
N ASN A 21 -19.52 -5.34 51.93
CA ASN A 21 -19.84 -4.83 53.27
C ASN A 21 -19.10 -3.55 53.70
N LYS A 22 -18.34 -2.90 52.80
CA LYS A 22 -17.74 -1.59 53.03
C LYS A 22 -18.57 -0.49 52.36
N MET A 23 -18.74 0.63 53.06
CA MET A 23 -19.42 1.82 52.53
C MET A 23 -18.41 2.78 51.92
N PHE A 24 -18.66 3.19 50.69
CA PHE A 24 -17.87 4.16 49.96
C PHE A 24 -18.71 5.39 49.64
N TYR A 25 -18.12 6.57 49.81
CA TYR A 25 -18.79 7.86 49.66
C TYR A 25 -18.14 8.67 48.54
N LYS A 26 -18.95 9.20 47.62
CA LYS A 26 -18.51 10.14 46.56
C LYS A 26 -19.24 11.47 46.75
N LEU A 27 -18.49 12.57 46.79
CA LEU A 27 -19.08 13.91 46.91
C LEU A 27 -20.02 14.19 45.72
N LYS A 28 -21.24 14.66 46.00
CA LYS A 28 -22.19 15.11 44.98
C LYS A 28 -21.62 16.38 44.33
N LEU A 29 -21.36 16.34 43.03
CA LEU A 29 -20.97 17.54 42.28
C LEU A 29 -22.17 18.49 42.25
N LYS A 30 -22.05 19.66 42.88
CA LYS A 30 -23.12 20.66 43.03
C LYS A 30 -23.55 21.36 41.73
N ASN A 31 -23.01 21.00 40.56
CA ASN A 31 -23.30 21.73 39.33
C ASN A 31 -23.91 20.82 38.24
N ASN A 32 -24.95 21.34 37.60
CA ASN A 32 -25.68 20.84 36.41
C ASN A 32 -24.82 20.55 35.16
N LEU A 33 -23.52 20.34 35.31
CA LEU A 33 -22.66 19.86 34.25
C LEU A 33 -22.98 18.39 34.05
N LYS A 34 -23.90 18.08 33.13
CA LYS A 34 -24.07 16.74 32.55
C LYS A 34 -22.68 16.17 32.34
N GLU A 35 -22.28 15.19 33.17
CA GLU A 35 -21.00 14.50 33.02
C GLU A 35 -20.95 14.05 31.56
N LYS A 36 -20.04 14.62 30.76
CA LYS A 36 -19.79 14.15 29.40
C LYS A 36 -19.31 12.72 29.56
N LYS A 37 -20.23 11.75 29.44
CA LYS A 37 -19.93 10.33 29.51
C LYS A 37 -18.79 10.10 28.52
N LYS A 38 -17.66 9.59 29.01
CA LYS A 38 -16.54 9.22 28.14
C LYS A 38 -17.09 8.22 27.13
N LYS A 39 -17.11 8.60 25.85
CA LYS A 39 -17.48 7.70 24.75
C LYS A 39 -16.59 6.47 24.81
N ARG A 40 -17.15 5.28 24.59
CA ARG A 40 -16.33 4.06 24.47
C ARG A 40 -15.45 4.19 23.23
N TYR A 41 -14.31 3.51 23.20
CA TYR A 41 -13.41 3.52 22.04
C TYR A 41 -14.15 3.14 20.75
N SER A 42 -15.06 2.15 20.82
CA SER A 42 -15.94 1.74 19.72
C SER A 42 -16.87 2.85 19.19
N ASP A 43 -17.27 3.79 20.04
CA ASP A 43 -18.17 4.89 19.65
C ASP A 43 -17.43 6.00 18.89
N GLN A 44 -16.09 6.01 18.92
CA GLN A 44 -15.27 6.96 18.14
C GLN A 44 -15.28 6.64 16.64
N PHE A 45 -15.53 5.38 16.27
CA PHE A 45 -15.63 4.93 14.88
C PHE A 45 -17.01 5.20 14.24
N LYS A 46 -18.00 5.62 15.04
CA LYS A 46 -19.35 5.96 14.57
C LYS A 46 -19.52 7.45 14.26
N ASP A 47 -18.51 8.27 14.54
CA ASP A 47 -18.54 9.70 14.25
C ASP A 47 -18.28 9.94 12.75
N LYS A 48 -19.15 10.69 12.07
CA LYS A 48 -19.01 11.07 10.64
C LYS A 48 -17.69 11.77 10.30
N SER A 49 -16.98 12.30 11.30
CA SER A 49 -15.64 12.90 11.16
C SER A 49 -14.53 11.85 11.00
N PHE A 50 -14.75 10.62 11.48
CA PHE A 50 -13.83 9.49 11.30
C PHE A 50 -13.83 9.01 9.84
N ASP A 51 -15.01 8.89 9.21
CA ASP A 51 -15.14 8.54 7.79
C ASP A 51 -14.36 9.50 6.89
N LYS A 52 -14.47 10.81 7.15
CA LYS A 52 -13.72 11.84 6.40
C LYS A 52 -12.21 11.71 6.56
N LYS A 53 -11.73 11.36 7.76
CA LYS A 53 -10.29 11.14 8.01
C LYS A 53 -9.77 9.90 7.28
N ASP A 54 -10.55 8.82 7.27
CA ASP A 54 -10.16 7.59 6.58
C ASP A 54 -10.16 7.77 5.05
N ILE A 55 -11.16 8.47 4.50
CA ILE A 55 -11.19 8.85 3.08
C ILE A 55 -9.96 9.69 2.70
N LEU A 56 -9.62 10.72 3.50
CA LEU A 56 -8.43 11.53 3.25
C LEU A 56 -7.14 10.72 3.31
N ARG A 57 -7.03 9.77 4.25
CA ARG A 57 -5.88 8.87 4.34
C ARG A 57 -5.75 8.01 3.08
N LYS A 58 -6.84 7.40 2.63
CA LYS A 58 -6.87 6.60 1.39
C LYS A 58 -6.48 7.44 0.16
N LEU A 59 -7.03 8.66 0.04
CA LEU A 59 -6.68 9.58 -1.05
C LEU A 59 -5.20 9.97 -1.03
N LYS A 60 -4.60 10.21 0.14
CA LYS A 60 -3.16 10.48 0.27
C LYS A 60 -2.31 9.30 -0.19
N ILE A 61 -2.70 8.07 0.15
CA ILE A 61 -2.00 6.86 -0.29
C ILE A 61 -2.06 6.72 -1.82
N ILE A 62 -3.22 6.94 -2.42
CA ILE A 62 -3.39 6.91 -3.88
C ILE A 62 -2.54 8.01 -4.53
N LYS A 63 -2.53 9.21 -3.96
CA LYS A 63 -1.72 10.32 -4.45
C LYS A 63 -0.22 10.01 -4.39
N SER A 64 0.28 9.48 -3.28
CA SER A 64 1.69 9.07 -3.17
C SER A 64 2.03 7.92 -4.12
N PHE A 65 1.10 7.00 -4.37
CA PHE A 65 1.30 5.94 -5.34
C PHE A 65 1.38 6.50 -6.76
N LYS A 66 0.56 7.49 -7.10
CA LYS A 66 0.63 8.19 -8.39
C LYS A 66 1.93 8.98 -8.53
N GLU A 67 2.38 9.69 -7.50
CA GLU A 67 3.62 10.48 -7.53
C GLU A 67 4.87 9.58 -7.61
N ASN A 68 4.88 8.44 -6.93
CA ASN A 68 6.02 7.53 -6.96
C ASN A 68 6.08 6.67 -8.23
N ASN A 69 4.95 6.45 -8.90
CA ASN A 69 4.84 5.59 -10.08
C ASN A 69 4.49 6.35 -11.36
N SER A 70 4.42 7.69 -11.34
CA SER A 70 4.08 8.50 -12.53
C SER A 70 5.04 8.27 -13.68
N ASP A 71 6.29 7.93 -13.35
CA ASP A 71 7.35 7.79 -14.34
C ASP A 71 7.58 6.35 -14.75
N LEU A 72 6.77 5.38 -14.29
CA LEU A 72 6.92 3.99 -14.70
C LEU A 72 6.71 3.81 -16.21
N GLU A 73 5.68 4.41 -16.79
CA GLU A 73 5.45 4.35 -18.24
C GLU A 73 6.61 4.98 -19.01
N PHE A 74 7.08 6.14 -18.57
CA PHE A 74 8.23 6.82 -19.16
C PHE A 74 9.51 5.99 -19.05
N LEU A 75 9.76 5.37 -17.90
CA LEU A 75 10.91 4.50 -17.69
C LEU A 75 10.81 3.24 -18.55
N ILE A 76 9.63 2.61 -18.62
CA ILE A 76 9.39 1.47 -19.50
C ILE A 76 9.70 1.86 -20.94
N GLU A 77 9.17 2.98 -21.43
CA GLU A 77 9.41 3.45 -22.79
C GLU A 77 10.89 3.76 -23.07
N LYS A 78 11.57 4.38 -22.09
CA LYS A 78 13.01 4.68 -22.20
C LYS A 78 13.83 3.40 -22.29
N TRP A 79 13.55 2.42 -21.43
CA TRP A 79 14.27 1.15 -21.41
C TRP A 79 13.96 0.29 -22.63
N THR A 80 12.71 0.26 -23.10
CA THR A 80 12.35 -0.45 -24.34
C THR A 80 13.05 0.13 -25.55
N LYS A 81 13.14 1.46 -25.67
CA LYS A 81 13.94 2.12 -26.73
C LYS A 81 15.41 1.75 -26.65
N CYS A 82 16.01 1.86 -25.46
CA CYS A 82 17.43 1.56 -25.26
C CYS A 82 17.76 0.10 -25.60
N ILE A 83 16.94 -0.85 -25.14
CA ILE A 83 17.10 -2.27 -25.48
C ILE A 83 16.91 -2.50 -26.98
N GLY A 84 15.94 -1.82 -27.61
CA GLY A 84 15.75 -1.86 -29.06
C GLY A 84 16.97 -1.39 -29.85
N GLU A 85 17.61 -0.29 -29.43
CA GLU A 85 18.86 0.19 -30.00
C GLU A 85 20.00 -0.81 -29.81
N CYS A 86 20.10 -1.45 -28.64
CA CYS A 86 21.10 -2.50 -28.40
C CYS A 86 20.90 -3.70 -29.33
N ILE A 87 19.65 -4.17 -29.50
CA ILE A 87 19.34 -5.28 -30.42
C ILE A 87 19.75 -4.90 -31.84
N PHE A 88 19.48 -3.67 -32.26
CA PHE A 88 19.85 -3.17 -33.57
C PHE A 88 21.37 -3.06 -33.77
N CYS A 89 22.12 -2.58 -32.79
CA CYS A 89 23.58 -2.55 -32.86
C CYS A 89 24.16 -3.98 -32.93
N LEU A 90 23.65 -4.91 -32.11
CA LEU A 90 24.10 -6.30 -32.13
C LEU A 90 23.80 -6.99 -33.47
N SER A 91 22.66 -6.71 -34.09
CA SER A 91 22.31 -7.29 -35.38
C SER A 91 23.05 -6.65 -36.56
N ARG A 92 23.25 -5.33 -36.57
CA ARG A 92 23.88 -4.62 -37.69
C ARG A 92 25.39 -4.51 -37.62
N GLU A 93 25.95 -4.22 -36.46
CA GLU A 93 27.39 -3.97 -36.31
C GLU A 93 28.14 -5.27 -36.01
N TYR A 94 27.52 -6.19 -35.27
CA TYR A 94 28.12 -7.45 -34.86
C TYR A 94 27.58 -8.67 -35.63
N PHE A 95 26.67 -8.46 -36.59
CA PHE A 95 26.07 -9.51 -37.43
C PHE A 95 25.49 -10.69 -36.64
N LEU A 96 25.00 -10.43 -35.42
CA LEU A 96 24.36 -11.46 -34.61
C LEU A 96 22.90 -11.62 -35.03
N PRO A 97 22.44 -12.85 -35.34
CA PRO A 97 21.05 -13.07 -35.69
C PRO A 97 20.15 -12.75 -34.50
N ALA A 98 19.02 -12.11 -34.77
CA ALA A 98 18.01 -11.73 -33.80
C ALA A 98 17.58 -12.92 -32.96
N ASN A 99 17.50 -14.12 -33.55
CA ASN A 99 17.13 -15.35 -32.82
C ASN A 99 18.11 -15.66 -31.68
N GLN A 100 19.42 -15.52 -31.93
CA GLN A 100 20.44 -15.75 -30.90
C GLN A 100 20.40 -14.66 -29.82
N ILE A 101 20.21 -13.40 -30.19
CA ILE A 101 20.06 -12.28 -29.25
C ILE A 101 18.85 -12.50 -28.34
N PHE A 102 17.70 -12.87 -28.91
CA PHE A 102 16.47 -13.11 -28.16
C PHE A 102 16.58 -14.30 -27.20
N LYS A 103 17.29 -15.37 -27.60
CA LYS A 103 17.58 -16.51 -26.73
C LYS A 103 18.55 -16.14 -25.60
N ALA A 104 19.65 -15.46 -25.92
CA ALA A 104 20.69 -15.10 -24.95
C ALA A 104 20.16 -14.20 -23.83
N PHE A 105 19.32 -13.22 -24.16
CA PHE A 105 18.78 -12.26 -23.20
C PHE A 105 17.34 -12.59 -22.73
N SER A 106 16.76 -13.72 -23.14
CA SER A 106 15.39 -14.11 -22.78
C SER A 106 14.33 -13.03 -23.06
N LEU A 107 14.48 -12.27 -24.15
CA LEU A 107 13.73 -11.03 -24.41
C LEU A 107 12.20 -11.23 -24.48
N LYS A 108 11.75 -12.40 -24.92
CA LYS A 108 10.32 -12.77 -24.93
C LYS A 108 9.68 -12.72 -23.53
N LYS A 109 10.43 -13.08 -22.47
CA LYS A 109 9.94 -13.01 -21.09
C LYS A 109 9.77 -11.58 -20.59
N HIS A 110 10.45 -10.64 -21.22
CA HIS A 110 10.45 -9.22 -20.87
C HIS A 110 9.52 -8.38 -21.76
N GLY A 111 8.69 -9.02 -22.59
CA GLY A 111 7.66 -8.35 -23.38
C GLY A 111 8.12 -7.85 -24.75
N PHE A 112 9.32 -8.21 -25.20
CA PHE A 112 9.76 -7.91 -26.57
C PHE A 112 9.28 -9.00 -27.53
N ASN A 113 8.66 -8.60 -28.65
CA ASN A 113 8.29 -9.53 -29.70
C ASN A 113 9.43 -9.68 -30.70
N TYR A 114 9.67 -10.90 -31.15
CA TYR A 114 10.76 -11.19 -32.09
C TYR A 114 10.49 -10.62 -33.49
N ASP A 115 9.22 -10.71 -33.93
CA ASP A 115 8.80 -10.28 -35.27
C ASP A 115 9.06 -8.78 -35.52
N ASP A 116 9.00 -7.97 -34.46
CA ASP A 116 9.24 -6.52 -34.52
C ASP A 116 10.69 -6.19 -34.96
N PHE A 117 11.62 -7.12 -34.73
CA PHE A 117 13.05 -6.96 -35.02
C PHE A 117 13.52 -7.83 -36.19
N CYS A 118 12.64 -8.69 -36.73
CA CYS A 118 12.97 -9.66 -37.76
C CYS A 118 12.80 -9.13 -39.20
N ASN A 119 12.43 -7.84 -39.35
CA ASN A 119 12.21 -7.23 -40.65
C ASN A 119 13.55 -6.97 -41.38
N ASN A 120 13.91 -7.91 -42.27
CA ASN A 120 14.82 -7.80 -43.43
C ASN A 120 16.16 -8.56 -43.43
N SER A 121 16.40 -9.61 -42.63
CA SER A 121 17.64 -10.41 -42.84
C SER A 121 17.67 -11.87 -42.37
N GLU A 122 16.54 -12.47 -41.98
CA GLU A 122 16.49 -13.91 -41.62
C GLU A 122 15.49 -14.63 -42.54
N ILE A 123 15.76 -14.57 -43.85
CA ILE A 123 15.31 -15.60 -44.78
C ILE A 123 16.56 -16.47 -45.02
N GLU A 124 16.45 -17.74 -44.60
CA GLU A 124 17.41 -18.86 -44.76
C GLU A 124 18.37 -19.17 -43.58
N GLU A 125 17.81 -19.57 -42.43
CA GLU A 125 18.21 -20.86 -41.83
C GLU A 125 17.15 -21.86 -42.33
N GLU A 126 17.46 -22.94 -43.05
CA GLU A 126 18.00 -24.19 -42.51
C GLU A 126 18.54 -25.06 -43.66
N ASN A 127 19.86 -25.27 -43.70
CA ASN A 127 20.45 -26.50 -44.26
C ASN A 127 21.39 -27.07 -43.20
N CYS A 128 20.82 -27.48 -42.06
CA CYS A 128 21.40 -28.49 -41.18
C CYS A 128 20.70 -29.81 -41.48
N PHE A 129 21.05 -30.45 -42.61
CA PHE A 129 20.83 -31.87 -42.77
C PHE A 129 21.93 -32.63 -42.02
N SER A 130 21.56 -33.04 -40.81
CA SER A 130 21.83 -34.34 -40.21
C SER A 130 23.25 -34.90 -40.33
N GLU A 131 23.94 -34.88 -39.18
CA GLU A 131 24.71 -36.04 -38.73
C GLU A 131 23.89 -37.31 -38.99
N ASN A 132 24.39 -38.19 -39.85
CA ASN A 132 24.13 -39.63 -39.82
C ASN A 132 25.26 -40.32 -40.60
N GLU A 133 26.13 -41.00 -39.82
CA GLU A 133 27.12 -42.04 -40.15
C GLU A 133 28.34 -41.67 -41.02
#